data_AF-A0A3D3UI67-F1
#
_entry.id   AF-A0A3D3UI67-F1
#
_cell.length_a   1.000
_cell.length_b   1.000
_cell.length_c   1.000
_cell.angle_alpha   90.00
_cell.angle_beta   90.00
_cell.angle_gamma   90.00
#
_symmetry.space_group_name_H-M   'P 1'
#
loop_
_entity.id
_entity.type
_entity.pdbx_description
1 polymer ?
#
loop_
_entity_poly.entity_id
_entity_poly.type
_entity_poly.pdbx_seq_one_letter_code
_entity_poly.pdbx_strand_id
1 'polypeptide(L)'
;MAELLRHALQLSTEHLQIALVPTDGFLFPNAELEARGLLERKGFPESFDTEKLIDFLKQLQRGSATVEAPVYSHFYYDVVSDQSMPITAPDIVIMEGVNLLQPGNIEESREKPSDFLDFSIYIDANEADIKSWFTDRFIALCEAARSTPETFLYRFATLNQRELRDVAQFVWSTINGKNLADHILPTRPFADLIIHKASDHRINYIELRR
;
A
#
# COMPACT_ATOMS: atom_id res chain seq x y z
N MET A 1 -1.40 4.80 -9.05
CA MET A 1 -0.73 4.32 -10.29
C MET A 1 -1.28 2.97 -10.69
N ALA A 2 -1.45 2.03 -9.74
CA ALA A 2 -1.98 0.71 -10.01
C ALA A 2 -3.33 0.72 -10.75
N GLU A 3 -4.28 1.58 -10.37
CA GLU A 3 -5.55 1.77 -11.12
C GLU A 3 -5.35 2.25 -12.57
N LEU A 4 -4.39 3.16 -12.80
CA LEU A 4 -4.08 3.62 -14.17
C LEU A 4 -3.46 2.50 -15.00
N LEU A 5 -2.58 1.70 -14.41
CA LEU A 5 -1.99 0.52 -15.05
C LEU A 5 -3.07 -0.53 -15.36
N ARG A 6 -3.94 -0.81 -14.39
CA ARG A 6 -5.10 -1.71 -14.57
C ARG A 6 -5.94 -1.25 -15.75
N HIS A 7 -6.31 0.03 -15.78
CA HIS A 7 -7.12 0.59 -16.86
C HIS A 7 -6.40 0.54 -18.22
N ALA A 8 -5.12 0.90 -18.27
CA ALA A 8 -4.32 0.84 -19.50
C ALA A 8 -4.20 -0.59 -20.03
N LEU A 9 -3.96 -1.57 -19.16
CA LEU A 9 -3.92 -2.98 -19.54
C LEU A 9 -5.27 -3.45 -20.06
N GLN A 10 -6.37 -3.14 -19.35
CA GLN A 10 -7.73 -3.48 -19.80
C GLN A 10 -8.05 -2.93 -21.20
N LEU A 11 -7.59 -1.71 -21.52
CA LEU A 11 -7.75 -1.12 -22.85
C LEU A 11 -6.89 -1.80 -23.92
N SER A 12 -5.71 -2.31 -23.56
CA SER A 12 -4.80 -2.98 -24.49
C SER A 12 -5.07 -4.47 -24.68
N THR A 13 -5.76 -5.10 -23.73
CA THR A 13 -6.01 -6.54 -23.67
C THR A 13 -7.46 -6.83 -23.27
N GLU A 14 -8.40 -6.58 -24.19
CA GLU A 14 -9.85 -6.64 -23.93
C GLU A 14 -10.36 -8.00 -23.39
N HIS A 15 -9.60 -9.09 -23.60
CA HIS A 15 -9.97 -10.44 -23.18
C HIS A 15 -9.37 -10.86 -21.84
N LEU A 16 -8.44 -10.09 -21.27
CA LEU A 16 -7.78 -10.46 -20.01
C LEU A 16 -8.54 -9.93 -18.80
N GLN A 17 -8.71 -10.80 -17.79
CA GLN A 17 -9.23 -10.46 -16.49
C GLN A 17 -8.11 -9.92 -15.60
N ILE A 18 -8.24 -8.66 -15.19
CA ILE A 18 -7.23 -7.95 -14.40
C ILE A 18 -7.77 -7.61 -13.03
N ALA A 19 -7.20 -8.20 -12.00
CA ALA A 19 -7.48 -7.90 -10.60
C ALA A 19 -6.48 -6.89 -10.04
N LEU A 20 -6.91 -6.06 -9.09
CA LEU A 20 -6.05 -5.16 -8.32
C LEU A 20 -6.27 -5.43 -6.84
N VAL A 21 -5.19 -5.73 -6.12
CA VAL A 21 -5.22 -6.11 -4.71
C VAL A 21 -4.27 -5.23 -3.92
N PRO A 22 -4.78 -4.26 -3.15
CA PRO A 22 -3.98 -3.50 -2.20
C PRO A 22 -3.52 -4.39 -1.03
N THR A 23 -2.28 -4.23 -0.57
CA THR A 23 -1.75 -4.99 0.57
C THR A 23 -2.31 -4.52 1.91
N ASP A 24 -2.98 -3.37 1.96
CA ASP A 24 -3.56 -2.81 3.19
C ASP A 24 -4.57 -3.79 3.84
N GLY A 25 -5.23 -4.63 3.04
CA GLY A 25 -6.10 -5.70 3.54
C GLY A 25 -5.38 -6.76 4.37
N PHE A 26 -4.06 -6.86 4.23
CA PHE A 26 -3.19 -7.78 4.96
C PHE A 26 -2.55 -7.14 6.19
N LEU A 27 -2.95 -5.92 6.58
CA LEU A 27 -2.63 -5.41 7.91
C LEU A 27 -3.27 -6.30 8.99
N PHE A 28 -2.68 -6.35 10.17
CA PHE A 28 -3.41 -6.87 11.33
C PHE A 28 -4.57 -5.91 11.66
N PRO A 29 -5.74 -6.42 12.11
CA PRO A 29 -6.84 -5.57 12.58
C PRO A 29 -6.41 -4.67 13.73
N ASN A 30 -7.07 -3.52 13.92
CA ASN A 30 -6.71 -2.56 14.96
C ASN A 30 -6.64 -3.17 16.36
N ALA A 31 -7.57 -4.05 16.70
CA ALA A 31 -7.59 -4.73 18.00
C ALA A 31 -6.28 -5.52 18.25
N GLU A 32 -5.74 -6.17 17.22
CA GLU A 32 -4.48 -6.91 17.30
C GLU A 32 -3.28 -5.96 17.34
N LEU A 33 -3.29 -4.90 16.53
CA LEU A 33 -2.26 -3.86 16.56
C LEU A 33 -2.20 -3.15 17.92
N GLU A 34 -3.35 -2.89 18.55
CA GLU A 34 -3.47 -2.34 19.90
C GLU A 34 -2.85 -3.27 20.94
N ALA A 35 -3.23 -4.55 20.92
CA ALA A 35 -2.69 -5.56 21.83
C ALA A 35 -1.17 -5.71 21.73
N ARG A 36 -0.60 -5.46 20.55
CA ARG A 36 0.85 -5.51 20.27
C ARG A 36 1.58 -4.16 20.45
N GLY A 37 0.87 -3.06 20.70
CA GLY A 37 1.46 -1.72 20.76
C GLY A 37 1.97 -1.18 19.42
N LEU A 38 1.36 -1.62 18.30
CA LEU A 38 1.77 -1.33 16.93
C LEU A 38 0.85 -0.36 16.18
N LEU A 39 -0.14 0.26 16.84
CA LEU A 39 -1.06 1.20 16.18
C LEU A 39 -0.35 2.35 15.45
N GLU A 40 0.70 2.91 16.07
CA GLU A 40 1.51 3.99 15.48
C GLU A 40 2.54 3.48 14.46
N ARG A 41 2.56 2.17 14.20
CA ARG A 41 3.47 1.49 13.27
C ARG A 41 2.72 0.86 12.10
N LYS A 42 1.48 1.28 11.81
CA LYS A 42 0.78 0.89 10.59
C LYS A 42 1.59 1.21 9.34
N GLY A 43 1.75 0.21 8.47
CA GLY A 43 2.56 0.29 7.26
C GLY A 43 4.00 -0.17 7.45
N PHE A 44 4.48 -0.34 8.69
CA PHE A 44 5.77 -0.98 8.97
C PHE A 44 5.64 -2.51 8.80
N PRO A 45 6.75 -3.23 8.52
CA PRO A 45 6.72 -4.68 8.28
C PRO A 45 5.90 -5.48 9.31
N GLU A 46 6.09 -5.21 10.59
CA GLU A 46 5.45 -5.90 11.71
C GLU A 46 3.94 -5.63 11.87
N SER A 47 3.41 -4.64 11.15
CA SER A 47 1.97 -4.35 11.13
C SER A 47 1.19 -5.20 10.12
N PHE A 48 1.89 -5.95 9.26
CA PHE A 48 1.30 -6.83 8.27
C PHE A 48 1.32 -8.30 8.70
N ASP A 49 0.23 -9.00 8.38
CA ASP A 49 0.16 -10.45 8.36
C ASP A 49 0.84 -10.98 7.09
N THR A 50 2.18 -11.03 7.13
CA THR A 50 3.00 -11.43 5.98
C THR A 50 2.79 -12.91 5.61
N GLU A 51 2.50 -13.75 6.60
CA GLU A 51 2.18 -15.17 6.35
C GLU A 51 0.89 -15.30 5.52
N LYS A 52 -0.17 -14.57 5.90
CA LYS A 52 -1.42 -14.52 5.13
C LYS A 52 -1.22 -13.96 3.71
N LEU A 53 -0.36 -12.96 3.54
CA LEU A 53 -0.03 -12.42 2.22
C LEU A 53 0.68 -13.46 1.34
N ILE A 54 1.67 -14.18 1.88
CA ILE A 54 2.39 -15.24 1.16
C ILE A 54 1.44 -16.38 0.80
N ASP A 55 0.58 -16.81 1.71
CA ASP A 55 -0.40 -17.86 1.45
C ASP A 55 -1.43 -17.46 0.39
N PHE A 56 -1.81 -16.19 0.34
CA PHE A 56 -2.64 -15.64 -0.73
C PHE A 56 -1.91 -15.68 -2.09
N LEU A 57 -0.66 -15.24 -2.16
CA LEU A 57 0.15 -15.27 -3.39
C LEU A 57 0.37 -16.71 -3.90
N LYS A 58 0.61 -17.67 -3.00
CA LYS A 58 0.71 -19.09 -3.34
C LYS A 58 -0.58 -19.65 -3.92
N GLN A 59 -1.74 -19.25 -3.40
CA GLN A 59 -3.03 -19.68 -3.94
C GLN A 59 -3.24 -19.16 -5.36
N LEU A 60 -2.84 -17.92 -5.65
CA LEU A 60 -2.86 -17.37 -7.01
C LEU A 60 -1.97 -18.17 -7.96
N GLN A 61 -0.72 -18.43 -7.59
CA GLN A 61 0.21 -19.20 -8.44
C GLN A 61 -0.22 -20.65 -8.71
N ARG A 62 -0.96 -21.26 -7.78
CA ARG A 62 -1.50 -22.62 -7.94
C ARG A 62 -2.68 -22.69 -8.92
N GLY A 63 -3.20 -21.56 -9.38
CA GLY A 63 -4.37 -21.52 -10.28
C GLY A 63 -5.66 -21.93 -9.57
N SER A 64 -5.80 -21.63 -8.28
CA SER A 64 -7.06 -21.85 -7.55
C SER A 64 -8.21 -21.12 -8.25
N ALA A 65 -9.38 -21.76 -8.35
CA ALA A 65 -10.52 -21.23 -9.11
C ALA A 65 -10.98 -19.85 -8.61
N THR A 66 -11.04 -19.67 -7.28
CA THR A 66 -11.28 -18.39 -6.62
C THR A 66 -10.35 -18.26 -5.42
N VAL A 67 -9.75 -17.09 -5.24
CA VAL A 67 -8.95 -16.73 -4.07
C VAL A 67 -9.54 -15.48 -3.43
N GLU A 68 -9.64 -15.45 -2.10
CA GLU A 68 -10.24 -14.34 -1.35
C GLU A 68 -9.17 -13.39 -0.84
N ALA A 69 -9.20 -12.13 -1.27
CA ALA A 69 -8.35 -11.07 -0.72
C ALA A 69 -9.06 -10.36 0.45
N PRO A 70 -8.40 -10.14 1.60
CA PRO A 70 -8.99 -9.36 2.68
C PRO A 70 -9.11 -7.88 2.30
N VAL A 71 -10.11 -7.19 2.87
CA VAL A 71 -10.44 -5.80 2.51
C VAL A 71 -10.04 -4.85 3.63
N TYR A 72 -9.40 -3.74 3.27
CA TYR A 72 -9.13 -2.61 4.16
C TYR A 72 -10.06 -1.44 3.84
N SER A 73 -10.63 -0.84 4.89
CA SER A 73 -11.47 0.35 4.75
C SER A 73 -10.71 1.57 5.23
N HIS A 74 -10.37 2.49 4.32
CA HIS A 74 -9.87 3.82 4.71
C HIS A 74 -10.95 4.67 5.40
N PHE A 75 -12.23 4.32 5.28
CA PHE A 75 -13.32 4.97 5.97
C PHE A 75 -13.26 4.68 7.48
N TYR A 76 -13.11 3.40 7.85
CA TYR A 76 -12.96 2.98 9.26
C TYR A 76 -11.51 3.00 9.74
N TYR A 77 -10.55 3.08 8.81
CA TYR A 77 -9.13 2.95 9.04
C TYR A 77 -8.74 1.61 9.68
N ASP A 78 -9.36 0.53 9.21
CA ASP A 78 -9.19 -0.84 9.72
C ASP A 78 -9.48 -1.89 8.64
N VAL A 79 -9.05 -3.13 8.89
CA VAL A 79 -9.44 -4.31 8.12
C VAL A 79 -10.91 -4.64 8.43
N VAL A 80 -11.66 -5.01 7.40
CA VAL A 80 -13.08 -5.38 7.52
C VAL A 80 -13.16 -6.91 7.60
N SER A 81 -13.31 -7.44 8.81
CA SER A 81 -13.13 -8.88 9.11
C SER A 81 -14.15 -9.81 8.45
N ASP A 82 -15.33 -9.30 8.10
CA ASP A 82 -16.43 -10.04 7.46
C ASP A 82 -16.50 -9.80 5.94
N GLN A 83 -15.54 -9.08 5.37
CA GLN A 83 -15.49 -8.78 3.94
C GLN A 83 -14.21 -9.31 3.31
N SER A 84 -14.38 -9.99 2.18
CA SER A 84 -13.32 -10.35 1.27
C SER A 84 -13.71 -9.97 -0.15
N MET A 85 -12.69 -9.75 -0.98
CA MET A 85 -12.84 -9.54 -2.40
C MET A 85 -12.49 -10.86 -3.12
N PRO A 86 -13.48 -11.53 -3.75
CA PRO A 86 -13.22 -12.74 -4.51
C PRO A 86 -12.45 -12.39 -5.79
N ILE A 87 -11.42 -13.19 -6.07
CA ILE A 87 -10.62 -13.10 -7.29
C ILE A 87 -10.74 -14.43 -8.01
N THR A 88 -11.57 -14.45 -9.07
CA THR A 88 -11.87 -15.65 -9.84
C THR A 88 -11.12 -15.62 -11.16
N ALA A 89 -10.29 -16.64 -11.41
CA ALA A 89 -9.56 -16.86 -12.66
C ALA A 89 -8.90 -15.59 -13.29
N PRO A 90 -8.12 -14.78 -12.54
CA PRO A 90 -7.47 -13.61 -13.12
C PRO A 90 -6.36 -14.02 -14.08
N ASP A 91 -6.24 -13.33 -15.21
CA ASP A 91 -5.08 -13.44 -16.09
C ASP A 91 -3.89 -12.62 -15.56
N ILE A 92 -4.19 -11.47 -14.92
CA ILE A 92 -3.20 -10.59 -14.28
C ILE A 92 -3.72 -10.18 -12.91
N VAL A 93 -2.87 -10.29 -11.88
CA VAL A 93 -3.12 -9.70 -10.56
C VAL A 93 -2.09 -8.61 -10.31
N ILE A 94 -2.56 -7.37 -10.16
CA ILE A 94 -1.74 -6.24 -9.76
C ILE A 94 -1.78 -6.17 -8.23
N MET A 95 -0.66 -6.49 -7.59
CA MET A 95 -0.48 -6.26 -6.16
C MET A 95 0.04 -4.82 -5.96
N GLU A 96 -0.63 -4.03 -5.10
CA GLU A 96 -0.18 -2.68 -4.75
C GLU A 96 0.14 -2.61 -3.25
N GLY A 97 1.37 -2.24 -2.90
CA GLY A 97 1.75 -2.18 -1.48
C GLY A 97 3.16 -1.68 -1.25
N VAL A 98 3.39 -1.12 -0.06
CA VAL A 98 4.73 -0.65 0.37
C VAL A 98 5.64 -1.79 0.85
N ASN A 99 5.08 -2.98 1.08
CA ASN A 99 5.78 -4.12 1.69
C ASN A 99 6.13 -5.27 0.72
N LEU A 100 5.73 -5.18 -0.56
CA LEU A 100 5.87 -6.28 -1.52
C LEU A 100 7.32 -6.65 -1.87
N LEU A 101 8.24 -5.69 -1.75
CA LEU A 101 9.66 -5.88 -2.02
C LEU A 101 10.50 -6.00 -0.73
N GLN A 102 9.85 -6.08 0.44
CA GLN A 102 10.56 -6.27 1.68
C GLN A 102 11.28 -7.64 1.67
N PRO A 103 12.54 -7.69 2.13
CA PRO A 103 13.24 -8.95 2.25
C PRO A 103 12.55 -9.82 3.32
N GLY A 104 12.52 -11.12 3.10
CA GLY A 104 12.13 -12.07 4.14
C GLY A 104 13.13 -12.05 5.29
N ASN A 105 12.74 -12.58 6.45
CA ASN A 105 13.68 -12.77 7.54
C ASN A 105 14.70 -13.85 7.16
N ILE A 106 15.94 -13.43 6.87
CA ILE A 106 17.04 -14.29 6.41
C ILE A 106 17.37 -15.36 7.46
N GLU A 107 17.25 -15.03 8.76
CA GLU A 107 17.57 -15.96 9.85
C GLU A 107 16.57 -17.12 9.94
N GLU A 108 15.33 -16.88 9.52
CA GLU A 108 14.24 -17.86 9.61
C GLU A 108 13.97 -18.58 8.27
N SER A 109 14.76 -18.31 7.22
CA SER A 109 14.56 -18.87 5.86
C SER A 109 13.11 -18.73 5.36
N ARG A 110 12.43 -17.64 5.76
CA ARG A 110 11.04 -17.40 5.34
C ARG A 110 11.02 -16.92 3.89
N GLU A 111 10.11 -17.49 3.11
CA GLU A 111 9.73 -16.97 1.80
C GLU A 111 9.36 -15.48 1.92
N LYS A 112 9.60 -14.72 0.86
CA LYS A 112 9.25 -13.30 0.80
C LYS A 112 8.20 -13.05 -0.28
N PRO A 113 7.37 -12.01 -0.17
CA PRO A 113 6.33 -11.74 -1.18
C PRO A 113 6.88 -11.66 -2.60
N SER A 114 8.09 -11.09 -2.78
CA SER A 114 8.74 -10.98 -4.08
C SER A 114 9.07 -12.31 -4.76
N ASP A 115 9.17 -13.42 -4.02
CA ASP A 115 9.42 -14.75 -4.61
C ASP A 115 8.24 -15.22 -5.46
N PHE A 116 7.07 -14.59 -5.31
CA PHE A 116 5.83 -14.94 -5.99
C PHE A 116 5.39 -13.91 -7.04
N LEU A 117 6.19 -12.87 -7.30
CA LEU A 117 5.88 -11.82 -8.27
C LEU A 117 6.62 -12.08 -9.58
N ASP A 118 5.91 -12.00 -10.72
CA ASP A 118 6.52 -12.12 -12.05
C ASP A 118 7.22 -10.83 -12.51
N PHE A 119 6.73 -9.69 -12.03
CA PHE A 119 7.25 -8.36 -12.36
C PHE A 119 6.93 -7.35 -11.26
N SER A 120 7.87 -6.46 -10.97
CA SER A 120 7.75 -5.48 -9.90
C SER A 120 8.05 -4.05 -10.36
N ILE A 121 7.23 -3.11 -9.90
CA ILE A 121 7.36 -1.69 -10.22
C ILE A 121 7.51 -0.90 -8.92
N TYR A 122 8.61 -0.16 -8.78
CA TYR A 122 8.81 0.81 -7.71
C TYR A 122 8.52 2.23 -8.20
N ILE A 123 7.61 2.94 -7.54
CA ILE A 123 7.31 4.34 -7.82
C ILE A 123 8.17 5.22 -6.91
N ASP A 124 9.15 5.89 -7.49
CA ASP A 124 10.13 6.72 -6.79
C ASP A 124 9.84 8.22 -6.94
N ALA A 125 10.32 9.01 -5.99
CA ALA A 125 10.32 10.48 -6.02
C ALA A 125 11.24 11.02 -4.91
N ASN A 126 11.61 12.29 -4.98
CA ASN A 126 12.33 12.92 -3.86
C ASN A 126 11.45 12.92 -2.60
N GLU A 127 12.05 12.64 -1.45
CA GLU A 127 11.33 12.58 -0.16
C GLU A 127 10.53 13.86 0.13
N ALA A 128 11.10 15.03 -0.17
CA ALA A 128 10.44 16.32 0.02
C ALA A 128 9.15 16.44 -0.81
N ASP A 129 9.14 15.90 -2.04
CA ASP A 129 7.97 15.89 -2.90
C ASP A 129 6.91 14.93 -2.34
N ILE A 130 7.31 13.72 -1.92
CA ILE A 130 6.41 12.74 -1.31
C ILE A 130 5.76 13.30 -0.04
N LYS A 131 6.55 13.99 0.80
CA LYS A 131 6.06 14.67 2.01
C LYS A 131 5.01 15.74 1.67
N SER A 132 5.26 16.55 0.63
CA SER A 132 4.31 17.56 0.18
C SER A 132 3.00 16.91 -0.27
N TRP A 133 3.07 15.89 -1.13
CA TRP A 133 1.89 15.17 -1.62
C TRP A 133 1.11 14.50 -0.49
N PHE A 134 1.81 13.90 0.48
CA PHE A 134 1.18 13.34 1.67
C PHE A 134 0.42 14.42 2.46
N THR A 135 1.05 15.57 2.69
CA THR A 135 0.45 16.69 3.44
C THR A 135 -0.79 17.22 2.75
N ASP A 136 -0.70 17.47 1.44
CA ASP A 136 -1.82 18.00 0.66
C ASP A 136 -2.98 16.99 0.60
N ARG A 137 -2.67 15.71 0.40
CA ARG A 137 -3.68 14.63 0.43
C ARG A 137 -4.34 14.52 1.81
N PHE A 138 -3.56 14.56 2.89
CA PHE A 138 -4.09 14.45 4.25
C PHE A 138 -5.06 15.60 4.57
N ILE A 139 -4.69 16.84 4.23
CA ILE A 139 -5.55 18.02 4.43
C ILE A 139 -6.84 17.87 3.63
N ALA A 140 -6.74 17.54 2.34
CA ALA A 140 -7.91 17.37 1.48
C ALA A 140 -8.88 16.30 2.02
N LEU A 141 -8.34 15.16 2.51
CA LEU A 141 -9.16 14.10 3.09
C LEU A 141 -9.81 14.54 4.42
N CYS A 142 -9.10 15.27 5.28
CA CYS A 142 -9.68 15.79 6.52
C CYS A 142 -10.77 16.84 6.26
N GLU A 143 -10.58 17.69 5.25
CA GLU A 143 -11.59 18.68 4.84
C GLU A 143 -12.84 17.99 4.29
N ALA A 144 -12.69 16.95 3.46
CA ALA A 144 -13.80 16.14 2.96
C ALA A 144 -14.53 15.39 4.08
N ALA A 145 -13.81 14.93 5.10
CA ALA A 145 -14.36 14.22 6.24
C ALA A 145 -15.23 15.10 7.17
N ARG A 146 -15.18 16.44 7.06
CA ARG A 146 -15.94 17.35 7.95
C ARG A 146 -17.45 17.11 7.96
N SER A 147 -18.00 16.64 6.84
CA SER A 147 -19.42 16.31 6.69
C SER A 147 -19.74 14.83 6.92
N THR A 148 -18.78 14.02 7.39
CA THR A 148 -18.93 12.56 7.52
C THR A 148 -18.42 12.08 8.88
N PRO A 149 -19.22 12.26 9.96
CA PRO A 149 -18.84 11.95 11.33
C PRO A 149 -18.36 10.52 11.59
N GLU A 150 -18.80 9.59 10.75
CA GLU A 150 -18.51 8.16 10.85
C GLU A 150 -17.11 7.79 10.33
N THR A 151 -16.44 8.69 9.61
CA THR A 151 -15.08 8.45 9.10
C THR A 151 -14.04 8.57 10.21
N PHE A 152 -12.99 7.76 10.15
CA PHE A 152 -11.84 7.86 11.05
C PHE A 152 -11.25 9.28 11.08
N LEU A 153 -11.18 9.94 9.93
CA LEU A 153 -10.60 11.27 9.77
C LEU A 153 -11.46 12.40 10.33
N TYR A 154 -12.72 12.15 10.70
CA TYR A 154 -13.57 13.14 11.36
C TYR A 154 -12.96 13.65 12.67
N ARG A 155 -12.10 12.88 13.34
CA ARG A 155 -11.34 13.32 14.52
C ARG A 155 -10.48 14.57 14.29
N PHE A 156 -10.14 14.85 13.02
CA PHE A 156 -9.38 16.04 12.62
C PHE A 156 -10.27 17.13 12.01
N ALA A 157 -11.59 16.92 11.91
CA ALA A 157 -12.52 17.81 11.22
C ALA A 157 -12.58 19.23 11.81
N THR A 158 -12.38 19.35 13.13
CA THR A 158 -12.41 20.62 13.86
C THR A 158 -11.12 21.43 13.75
N LEU A 159 -10.03 20.81 13.25
CA LEU A 159 -8.75 21.47 13.12
C LEU A 159 -8.76 22.46 11.95
N ASN A 160 -8.07 23.59 12.14
CA ASN A 160 -7.81 24.54 11.08
C ASN A 160 -6.63 24.07 10.20
N GLN A 161 -6.42 24.73 9.06
CA GLN A 161 -5.39 24.34 8.09
C GLN A 161 -3.96 24.29 8.67
N ARG A 162 -3.61 25.19 9.60
CA ARG A 162 -2.29 25.18 10.25
C ARG A 162 -2.15 23.96 11.15
N GLU A 163 -3.15 23.68 11.96
CA GLU A 163 -3.17 22.51 12.85
C GLU A 163 -3.12 21.19 12.04
N LEU A 164 -3.85 21.10 10.92
CA LEU A 164 -3.76 19.95 10.02
C LEU A 164 -2.36 19.76 9.43
N ARG A 165 -1.67 20.85 9.08
CA ARG A 165 -0.27 20.78 8.61
C ARG A 165 0.66 20.32 9.72
N ASP A 166 0.47 20.79 10.95
CA ASP A 166 1.27 20.37 12.10
C ASP A 166 1.09 18.87 12.37
N VAL A 167 -0.14 18.36 12.29
CA VAL A 167 -0.44 16.92 12.38
C VAL A 167 0.20 16.13 11.23
N ALA A 168 0.03 16.59 9.99
CA ALA A 168 0.65 15.92 8.83
C ALA A 168 2.17 15.86 8.95
N GLN A 169 2.79 16.96 9.39
CA GLN A 169 4.23 17.02 9.63
C GLN A 169 4.65 16.04 10.72
N PHE A 170 3.90 15.98 11.83
CA PHE A 170 4.15 15.02 12.89
C PHE A 170 4.10 13.59 12.35
N VAL A 171 2.98 13.18 11.75
CA VAL A 171 2.78 11.83 11.19
C VAL A 171 3.85 11.47 10.16
N TRP A 172 4.23 12.40 9.28
CA TRP A 172 5.32 12.17 8.35
C TRP A 172 6.64 11.91 9.08
N SER A 173 7.02 12.79 10.01
CA SER A 173 8.32 12.71 10.69
C SER A 173 8.46 11.52 11.64
N THR A 174 7.34 11.02 12.19
CA THR A 174 7.35 9.96 13.19
C THR A 174 7.02 8.59 12.63
N ILE A 175 6.21 8.52 11.56
CA ILE A 175 5.68 7.27 11.00
C ILE A 175 6.14 7.10 9.54
N ASN A 176 5.57 7.86 8.60
CA ASN A 176 5.71 7.56 7.17
C ASN A 176 7.12 7.80 6.62
N GLY A 177 7.77 8.88 7.02
CA GLY A 177 9.14 9.20 6.60
C GLY A 177 10.16 8.21 7.13
N LYS A 178 9.99 7.74 8.37
CA LYS A 178 10.82 6.66 8.94
C LYS A 178 10.59 5.34 8.21
N ASN A 179 9.34 4.96 8.00
CA ASN A 179 9.01 3.75 7.25
C ASN A 179 9.59 3.79 5.83
N LEU A 180 9.49 4.95 5.15
CA LEU A 180 10.10 5.16 3.85
C LEU A 180 11.61 4.95 3.90
N ALA A 181 12.32 5.63 4.80
CA ALA A 181 13.78 5.57 4.90
C ALA A 181 14.29 4.17 5.29
N ASP A 182 13.63 3.53 6.27
CA ASP A 182 14.15 2.34 6.93
C ASP A 182 13.66 1.03 6.28
N HIS A 183 12.50 1.03 5.62
CA HIS A 183 11.83 -0.21 5.18
C HIS A 183 11.37 -0.22 3.73
N ILE A 184 11.10 0.93 3.10
CA ILE A 184 10.59 0.98 1.72
C ILE A 184 11.72 1.31 0.75
N LEU A 185 12.41 2.45 0.92
CA LEU A 185 13.49 2.91 0.04
C LEU A 185 14.63 1.89 -0.11
N PRO A 186 15.07 1.18 0.94
CA PRO A 186 16.10 0.14 0.81
C PRO A 186 15.70 -1.02 -0.12
N THR A 187 14.41 -1.18 -0.40
CA THR A 187 13.89 -2.24 -1.29
C THR A 187 13.85 -1.84 -2.76
N ARG A 188 13.98 -0.53 -3.07
CA ARG A 188 14.01 0.00 -4.44
C ARG A 188 14.95 -0.78 -5.36
N PRO A 189 16.15 -1.22 -4.92
CA PRO A 189 17.05 -1.96 -5.79
C PRO A 189 16.54 -3.30 -6.29
N PHE A 190 15.55 -3.90 -5.61
CA PHE A 190 14.96 -5.20 -5.94
C PHE A 190 13.83 -5.12 -6.97
N ALA A 191 13.46 -3.91 -7.43
CA ALA A 191 12.41 -3.75 -8.43
C ALA A 191 12.93 -3.98 -9.86
N ASP A 192 12.09 -4.57 -10.71
CA ASP A 192 12.38 -4.74 -12.14
C ASP A 192 12.27 -3.41 -12.90
N LEU A 193 11.33 -2.56 -12.49
CA LEU A 193 11.10 -1.25 -13.09
C LEU A 193 11.05 -0.17 -12.00
N ILE A 194 11.82 0.90 -12.18
CA ILE A 194 11.73 2.09 -11.34
C ILE A 194 11.13 3.22 -12.18
N ILE A 195 10.04 3.81 -11.70
CA ILE A 195 9.41 4.99 -12.30
C ILE A 195 9.62 6.16 -11.35
N HIS A 196 10.48 7.12 -11.73
CA HIS A 196 10.73 8.30 -10.92
C HIS A 196 9.81 9.45 -11.30
N LYS A 197 9.12 10.02 -10.32
CA LYS A 197 8.21 11.17 -10.48
C LYS A 197 8.90 12.48 -10.08
N ALA A 198 8.67 13.53 -10.87
CA ALA A 198 8.98 14.91 -10.50
C ALA A 198 7.91 15.46 -9.54
N SER A 199 8.16 16.62 -8.95
CA SER A 199 7.32 17.29 -7.95
C SER A 199 5.87 17.54 -8.40
N ASP A 200 5.63 17.67 -9.72
CA ASP A 200 4.32 17.85 -10.35
C ASP A 200 3.64 16.52 -10.76
N HIS A 201 4.13 15.41 -10.21
CA HIS A 201 3.73 14.04 -10.51
C HIS A 201 4.02 13.54 -11.93
N ARG A 202 4.66 14.33 -12.80
CA ARG A 202 5.10 13.82 -14.11
C ARG A 202 6.20 12.78 -13.93
N ILE A 203 6.25 11.83 -14.86
CA ILE A 203 7.37 10.88 -14.91
C ILE A 203 8.59 11.64 -15.41
N ASN A 204 9.64 11.67 -14.58
CA ASN A 204 10.93 12.26 -14.91
C ASN A 204 11.77 11.28 -15.72
N TYR A 205 11.91 10.04 -15.22
CA TYR A 205 12.60 8.96 -15.93
C TYR A 205 12.03 7.58 -15.55
N ILE A 206 12.34 6.60 -16.38
CA ILE A 206 12.01 5.19 -16.19
C ILE A 206 13.31 4.39 -16.33
N GLU A 207 13.57 3.49 -15.39
CA GLU A 207 14.73 2.59 -15.40
C GLU A 207 14.23 1.14 -15.36
N LEU A 208 14.49 0.38 -16.43
CA LEU A 208 14.23 -1.06 -16.48
C LEU A 208 15.51 -1.81 -16.11
N ARG A 209 15.41 -2.69 -15.14
CA ARG A 209 16.49 -3.55 -14.64
C ARG A 209 16.32 -4.95 -15.23
N ARG A 210 17.45 -5.59 -15.54
CA ARG A 210 17.53 -6.94 -16.09
C ARG A 210 18.15 -7.87 -15.07
#